data_AF-A0A7X5SCT8-F1
#
_entry.id   AF-A0A7X5SCT8-F1
#
_cell.length_a   1.000
_cell.length_b   1.000
_cell.length_c   1.000
_cell.angle_alpha   90.00
_cell.angle_beta   90.00
_cell.angle_gamma   90.00
#
_symmetry.space_group_name_H-M   'P 1'
#
loop_
_entity.id
_entity.type
_entity.pdbx_description
1 polymer ?
#
loop_
_entity_poly.entity_id
_entity_poly.type
_entity_poly.pdbx_seq_one_letter_code
_entity_poly.pdbx_strand_id
1 'polypeptide(L)'
;PLALQLAQQHPGFLYATAGVHPHHAVEFTAECEAEMRTLQAHPQVVAVGECGLDYFRDFAPRPAQHKAFERQLQLAADNGKPLFLH
;
A
#
# COMPACT_ATOMS: atom_id res chain seq x y z
N PRO A 1 9.77 0.68 -7.26
CA PRO A 1 8.53 1.07 -7.98
C PRO A 1 8.58 2.50 -8.56
N LEU A 2 7.90 2.73 -9.69
CA LEU A 2 7.94 3.99 -10.46
C LEU A 2 7.49 5.22 -9.66
N ALA A 3 6.43 5.12 -8.84
CA ALA A 3 5.93 6.24 -8.03
C ALA A 3 7.00 6.80 -7.08
N LEU A 4 7.76 5.92 -6.39
CA LEU A 4 8.89 6.31 -5.55
C LEU A 4 10.00 6.97 -6.37
N GLN A 5 10.33 6.44 -7.56
CA GLN A 5 11.36 6.99 -8.42
C GLN A 5 11.01 8.42 -8.87
N LEU A 6 9.76 8.65 -9.28
CA LEU A 6 9.28 9.98 -9.63
C LEU A 6 9.34 10.93 -8.43
N ALA A 7 8.92 10.49 -7.24
CA ALA A 7 9.01 11.30 -6.03
C ALA A 7 10.46 11.66 -5.66
N GLN A 8 11.40 10.75 -5.86
CA GLN A 8 12.84 10.99 -5.65
C GLN A 8 13.43 11.98 -6.67
N GLN A 9 12.93 12.01 -7.90
CA GLN A 9 13.36 12.94 -8.94
C GLN A 9 12.84 14.37 -8.74
N HIS A 10 11.80 14.55 -7.92
CA HIS A 10 11.15 15.84 -7.68
C HIS A 10 10.99 16.15 -6.17
N PRO A 11 12.11 16.29 -5.43
CA PRO A 11 12.09 16.42 -3.97
C PRO A 11 11.35 17.69 -3.52
N GLY A 12 10.51 17.55 -2.49
CA GLY A 12 9.72 18.65 -1.92
C GLY A 12 8.45 18.99 -2.70
N PHE A 13 8.25 18.40 -3.88
CA PHE A 13 7.06 18.63 -4.71
C PHE A 13 6.22 17.35 -4.88
N LEU A 14 6.86 16.21 -5.18
CA LEU A 14 6.17 14.94 -5.32
C LEU A 14 6.41 14.02 -4.12
N TYR A 15 5.35 13.31 -3.73
CA TYR A 15 5.34 12.26 -2.71
C TYR A 15 4.57 11.06 -3.24
N ALA A 16 4.75 9.91 -2.62
CA ALA A 16 4.11 8.66 -3.02
C ALA A 16 3.37 8.00 -1.86
N THR A 17 2.44 7.12 -2.20
CA THR A 17 1.91 6.11 -1.29
C THR A 17 2.45 4.74 -1.73
N ALA A 18 2.50 3.77 -0.83
CA ALA A 18 2.79 2.39 -1.18
C ALA A 18 1.80 1.46 -0.48
N GLY A 19 1.16 0.62 -1.27
CA GLY A 19 0.14 -0.33 -0.84
C GLY A 19 -0.35 -1.18 -2.01
N VAL A 20 -1.29 -2.06 -1.71
CA VAL A 20 -1.92 -2.99 -2.65
C VAL A 20 -3.42 -2.72 -2.66
N HIS A 21 -3.89 -2.31 -3.83
CA HIS A 21 -5.30 -2.03 -4.11
C HIS A 21 -6.16 -3.30 -3.96
N PRO A 22 -7.44 -3.21 -3.52
CA PRO A 22 -8.30 -4.38 -3.32
C PRO A 22 -8.40 -5.30 -4.53
N HIS A 23 -8.29 -4.77 -5.75
CA HIS A 23 -8.32 -5.59 -6.98
C HIS A 23 -7.13 -6.55 -7.11
N HIS A 24 -6.00 -6.23 -6.47
CA HIS A 24 -4.76 -7.02 -6.48
C HIS A 24 -4.54 -7.76 -5.16
N ALA A 25 -5.55 -7.90 -4.31
CA ALA A 25 -5.38 -8.41 -2.95
C ALA A 25 -4.79 -9.84 -2.86
N VAL A 26 -4.95 -10.67 -3.91
CA VAL A 26 -4.33 -12.00 -3.99
C VAL A 26 -2.81 -11.96 -4.11
N GLU A 27 -2.26 -10.84 -4.56
CA GLU A 27 -0.82 -10.61 -4.73
C GLU A 27 -0.16 -10.18 -3.41
N PHE A 28 -0.94 -9.93 -2.35
CA PHE A 28 -0.40 -9.60 -1.01
C PHE A 28 0.16 -10.85 -0.31
N THR A 29 1.33 -11.29 -0.74
CA THR A 29 2.10 -12.37 -0.13
C THR A 29 3.01 -11.87 0.99
N ALA A 30 3.70 -12.79 1.69
CA ALA A 30 4.69 -12.42 2.70
C ALA A 30 5.88 -11.65 2.09
N GLU A 31 6.26 -12.01 0.87
CA GLU A 31 7.31 -11.32 0.10
C GLU A 31 6.87 -9.90 -0.27
N CYS A 32 5.63 -9.74 -0.73
CA CYS A 32 5.04 -8.43 -0.99
C CYS A 32 5.02 -7.57 0.29
N GLU A 33 4.61 -8.15 1.44
CA GLU A 33 4.61 -7.42 2.71
C GLU A 33 6.02 -6.95 3.10
N ALA A 34 7.06 -7.78 2.90
CA ALA A 34 8.44 -7.40 3.17
C ALA A 34 8.93 -6.26 2.24
N GLU A 35 8.53 -6.29 0.96
CA GLU A 35 8.79 -5.19 0.03
C GLU A 35 8.07 -3.91 0.48
N MET A 36 6.80 -3.99 0.87
CA MET A 36 6.04 -2.84 1.38
C MET A 36 6.71 -2.22 2.60
N ARG A 37 7.19 -3.03 3.56
CA ARG A 37 7.95 -2.52 4.72
C ARG A 37 9.21 -1.76 4.31
N THR A 38 9.91 -2.25 3.29
CA THR A 38 11.08 -1.57 2.72
C THR A 38 10.70 -0.25 2.06
N LEU A 39 9.61 -0.22 1.29
CA LEU A 39 9.10 1.00 0.66
C LEU A 39 8.67 2.05 1.68
N GLN A 40 8.00 1.61 2.76
CA GLN A 40 7.58 2.49 3.84
C GLN A 40 8.75 3.09 4.64
N ALA A 41 10.00 2.64 4.46
CA ALA A 41 11.14 3.30 5.08
C ALA A 41 11.59 4.58 4.33
N HIS A 42 11.16 4.78 3.08
CA HIS A 42 11.56 5.96 2.32
C HIS A 42 10.79 7.22 2.77
N PRO A 43 11.46 8.38 2.89
CA PRO A 43 10.82 9.62 3.33
C PRO A 43 9.83 10.18 2.31
N GLN A 44 9.97 9.83 1.03
CA GLN A 44 9.03 10.22 -0.02
C GLN A 44 7.71 9.45 0.04
N VAL A 45 7.67 8.30 0.72
CA VAL A 45 6.46 7.50 0.85
C VAL A 45 5.75 7.92 2.12
N VAL A 46 4.61 8.58 2.01
CA VAL A 46 3.99 9.30 3.15
C VAL A 46 2.73 8.65 3.71
N ALA A 47 2.20 7.62 3.03
CA ALA A 47 1.03 6.86 3.48
C ALA A 47 1.12 5.39 3.05
N VAL A 48 0.40 4.51 3.75
CA VAL A 48 0.12 3.14 3.28
C VAL A 48 -1.10 3.19 2.36
N GLY A 49 -0.97 2.68 1.14
CA GLY A 49 -2.07 2.60 0.17
C GLY A 49 -1.65 2.91 -1.27
N GLU A 50 -2.57 2.91 -2.22
CA GLU A 50 -4.01 2.72 -2.03
C GLU A 50 -4.37 1.30 -1.58
N CYS A 51 -5.24 1.20 -0.57
CA CYS A 51 -5.69 -0.06 0.01
C CYS A 51 -7.15 0.04 0.46
N GLY A 52 -7.83 -1.08 0.68
CA GLY A 52 -9.22 -1.07 1.11
C GLY A 52 -9.99 -2.26 0.60
N LEU A 53 -11.27 -2.05 0.31
CA LEU A 53 -12.22 -3.07 -0.09
C LEU A 53 -13.02 -2.58 -1.30
N ASP A 54 -13.17 -3.43 -2.31
CA ASP A 54 -14.03 -3.18 -3.46
C ASP A 54 -14.91 -4.40 -3.74
N TYR A 55 -16.15 -4.33 -3.26
CA TYR A 55 -17.15 -5.38 -3.45
C TYR A 55 -18.04 -5.14 -4.67
N PHE A 56 -17.85 -4.03 -5.37
CA PHE A 56 -18.61 -3.76 -6.58
C PHE A 56 -17.93 -4.39 -7.79
N ARG A 57 -16.61 -4.29 -7.89
CA ARG A 57 -15.81 -4.93 -8.94
C ARG A 57 -15.50 -6.39 -8.64
N ASP A 58 -15.25 -6.71 -7.37
CA ASP A 58 -15.04 -8.08 -6.88
C ASP A 58 -13.95 -8.87 -7.65
N PHE A 59 -12.91 -8.17 -8.13
CA PHE A 59 -11.81 -8.77 -8.90
C PHE A 59 -10.87 -9.65 -8.08
N ALA A 60 -10.93 -9.52 -6.75
CA ALA A 60 -10.27 -10.44 -5.83
C ALA A 60 -11.30 -10.96 -4.83
N PRO A 61 -11.21 -12.25 -4.40
CA PRO A 61 -12.11 -12.79 -3.39
C PRO A 61 -12.11 -11.95 -2.12
N ARG A 62 -13.28 -11.67 -1.55
CA ARG A 62 -13.41 -10.86 -0.33
C ARG A 62 -12.50 -11.28 0.83
N PRO A 63 -12.29 -12.59 1.11
CA PRO A 63 -11.33 -13.00 2.14
C PRO A 63 -9.89 -12.57 1.84
N ALA A 64 -9.48 -12.53 0.58
CA ALA A 64 -8.17 -12.02 0.18
C ALA A 64 -8.10 -10.49 0.37
N GLN A 65 -9.16 -9.76 0.00
CA GLN A 65 -9.24 -8.32 0.23
C GLN A 65 -9.16 -7.99 1.73
N HIS A 66 -9.92 -8.70 2.58
CA HIS A 66 -9.87 -8.55 4.04
C HIS A 66 -8.46 -8.75 4.57
N LYS A 67 -7.84 -9.88 4.23
CA LYS A 67 -6.49 -10.21 4.70
C LYS A 67 -5.48 -9.15 4.26
N ALA A 68 -5.47 -8.78 2.98
CA ALA A 68 -4.54 -7.76 2.47
C ALA A 68 -4.77 -6.41 3.13
N PHE A 69 -6.02 -6.02 3.36
CA PHE A 69 -6.34 -4.75 4.00
C PHE A 69 -5.92 -4.74 5.47
N GLU A 70 -6.24 -5.78 6.25
CA GLU A 70 -5.82 -5.92 7.65
C GLU A 70 -4.30 -5.84 7.83
N ARG A 71 -3.53 -6.49 6.93
CA ARG A 71 -2.06 -6.41 6.98
C ARG A 71 -1.55 -5.01 6.67
N GLN A 72 -2.19 -4.28 5.76
CA GLN A 72 -1.84 -2.89 5.45
C GLN A 72 -2.24 -1.93 6.58
N LEU A 73 -3.37 -2.17 7.26
CA LEU A 73 -3.73 -1.46 8.50
C LEU A 73 -2.65 -1.65 9.58
N GLN A 74 -2.18 -2.88 9.77
CA GLN A 74 -1.10 -3.16 10.71
C GLN A 74 0.20 -2.48 10.27
N LEU A 75 0.53 -2.49 8.98
CA LEU A 75 1.71 -1.80 8.45
C LEU A 75 1.66 -0.29 8.76
N ALA A 76 0.50 0.35 8.60
CA ALA A 76 0.29 1.77 8.91
C ALA A 76 0.44 2.05 10.41
N ALA A 77 -0.09 1.16 11.26
CA ALA A 77 0.08 1.25 12.71
C ALA A 77 1.57 1.11 13.12
N ASP A 78 2.28 0.14 12.54
CA ASP A 78 3.69 -0.15 12.85
C ASP A 78 4.61 1.04 12.51
N ASN A 79 4.34 1.75 11.42
CA ASN A 79 5.18 2.85 10.93
C ASN A 79 4.66 4.25 11.31
N GLY A 80 3.51 4.33 11.99
CA GLY A 80 2.88 5.59 12.36
C GLY A 80 2.45 6.46 11.17
N LYS A 81 2.19 5.87 10.00
CA LYS A 81 1.77 6.59 8.79
C LYS A 81 0.25 6.55 8.60
N PRO A 82 -0.33 7.59 7.97
CA PRO A 82 -1.73 7.55 7.58
C PRO A 82 -2.00 6.51 6.48
N LEU A 83 -3.28 6.22 6.27
CA LEU A 83 -3.78 5.37 5.20
C LEU A 83 -4.27 6.22 4.02
N PHE A 84 -4.13 5.67 2.81
CA PHE A 84 -4.80 6.13 1.60
C PHE A 84 -5.81 5.05 1.20
N LEU A 85 -7.10 5.33 1.41
CA LEU A 85 -8.18 4.35 1.23
C LEU A 85 -8.88 4.53 -0.13
N HIS A 86 -9.17 3.40 -0.76
CA HIS A 86 -10.12 3.27 -1.89
C HIS A 86 -11.57 3.27 -1.39
#